data_AF-A0A926CHU7-F1
#
_entry.id   AF-A0A926CHU7-F1
#
_cell.length_a   1.000
_cell.length_b   1.000
_cell.length_c   1.000
_cell.angle_alpha   90.00
_cell.angle_beta   90.00
_cell.angle_gamma   90.00
#
_symmetry.space_group_name_H-M   'P 1'
#
loop_
_entity.id
_entity.type
_entity.pdbx_description
1 polymer ?
#
loop_
_entity_poly.entity_id
_entity_poly.type
_entity_poly.pdbx_seq_one_letter_code
_entity_poly.pdbx_strand_id
1 'polypeptide(L)'
;EVSNILEFEHHFPNPVIVKLEQNYRSTNAILGTANSLIRHNPRRRPKQLWSAQEGGEKVRVIQMPGDREEAQFVVEDIQRRQFSEGLAWEKFAVLYRMNAQSRLLEENLRRLQIPYRLVGGKSFFDRREVRDVLAYANCLLNPDDDVSLLRIINTPARGISAPTVERALEWSVQNHASLWAALRDPAFTFTLPARTAGSIAAFVDLLDRSETSLAEPLTDPAAVLTALIAETGYLADLQRSCKTPEEALGRETNIGEMLSDLKQFTGRSDEGLRGFLDEMSLHQDREEESDLESKSGVTLITLHAAKGLEFPHVYLIGLEEGLLPHDRSKVEGTVDEERRLLYVGITRAMGTLTLSWCRNRMKWGSAAPCHPSSFIKELAPEWIEHIDLAKILSTPVEQTTAKTRFAQMRAALGSA
;
A
#
# COMPACT_ATOMS: atom_id res chain seq x y z
N GLU A 1 22.79 2.28 15.43
CA GLU A 1 22.80 3.71 15.01
C GLU A 1 22.48 4.69 16.14
N VAL A 2 21.38 4.56 16.90
CA VAL A 2 21.04 5.48 18.01
C VAL A 2 22.10 5.48 19.13
N SER A 3 22.73 4.33 19.42
CA SER A 3 23.78 4.24 20.45
C SER A 3 24.99 5.12 20.13
N ASN A 4 25.41 5.19 18.86
CA ASN A 4 26.61 5.93 18.46
C ASN A 4 26.56 7.42 18.81
N ILE A 5 25.39 8.06 18.71
CA ILE A 5 25.21 9.48 19.09
C ILE A 5 24.99 9.67 20.60
N LEU A 6 24.42 8.68 21.28
CA LEU A 6 24.26 8.74 22.74
C LEU A 6 25.61 8.55 23.43
N GLU A 7 26.43 7.63 22.92
CA GLU A 7 27.76 7.25 23.41
C GLU A 7 28.88 8.14 22.84
N PHE A 8 28.55 9.21 22.10
CA PHE A 8 29.54 10.09 21.47
C PHE A 8 30.55 10.65 22.48
N GLU A 9 30.08 11.03 23.68
CA GLU A 9 30.93 11.52 24.79
C GLU A 9 31.81 10.43 25.42
N HIS A 10 31.48 9.15 25.21
CA HIS A 10 32.32 8.03 25.66
C HIS A 10 33.52 7.83 24.73
N HIS A 11 33.32 8.04 23.42
CA HIS A 11 34.37 7.90 22.41
C HIS A 11 35.22 9.17 22.23
N PHE A 12 34.64 10.34 22.46
CA PHE A 12 35.31 11.63 22.32
C PHE A 12 35.16 12.43 23.62
N PRO A 13 36.21 12.52 24.45
CA PRO A 13 36.14 13.26 25.70
C PRO A 13 36.04 14.77 25.44
N ASN A 14 35.14 15.44 26.18
CA ASN A 14 34.86 16.89 26.10
C ASN A 14 34.44 17.42 24.71
N PRO A 15 33.41 16.83 24.06
CA PRO A 15 32.93 17.35 22.80
C PRO A 15 32.14 18.65 23.01
N VAL A 16 32.26 19.59 22.08
CA VAL A 16 31.38 20.77 22.05
C VAL A 16 30.02 20.35 21.51
N ILE A 17 28.96 20.52 22.32
CA ILE A 17 27.60 20.12 21.96
C ILE A 17 26.79 21.36 21.63
N VAL A 18 26.39 21.46 20.36
CA VAL A 18 25.49 22.51 19.87
C VAL A 18 24.13 21.88 19.62
N LYS A 19 23.08 22.40 20.29
CA LYS A 19 21.70 21.97 20.08
C LYS A 19 20.98 22.95 19.16
N LEU A 20 20.52 22.47 18.02
CA LEU A 20 19.67 23.24 17.12
C LEU A 20 18.21 23.01 17.52
N GLU A 21 17.66 23.94 18.30
CA GLU A 21 16.32 23.83 18.89
C GLU A 21 15.26 24.64 18.15
N GLN A 22 15.67 25.62 17.34
CA GLN A 22 14.75 26.38 16.51
C GLN A 22 14.40 25.59 15.23
N ASN A 23 13.12 25.33 15.04
CA ASN A 23 12.56 24.70 13.85
C ASN A 23 11.95 25.77 12.95
N TYR A 24 12.27 25.70 11.65
CA TYR A 24 11.83 26.66 10.63
C TYR A 24 10.76 26.09 9.68
N ARG A 25 10.36 24.82 9.88
CA ARG A 25 9.46 24.07 8.99
C ARG A 25 8.02 24.12 9.47
N SER A 26 7.82 23.76 10.73
CA SER A 26 6.53 23.36 11.28
C SER A 26 5.96 24.44 12.20
N THR A 27 4.63 24.55 12.24
CA THR A 27 3.92 25.37 13.21
C THR A 27 4.13 24.90 14.65
N ASN A 28 3.87 25.79 15.61
CA ASN A 28 3.98 25.46 17.03
C ASN A 28 3.00 24.36 17.46
N ALA A 29 1.83 24.26 16.85
CA ALA A 29 0.89 23.16 17.11
C ALA A 29 1.50 21.80 16.77
N ILE A 30 2.07 21.66 15.58
CA ILE A 30 2.70 20.40 15.12
C ILE A 30 3.91 20.06 16.00
N LEU A 31 4.76 21.04 16.32
CA LEU A 31 5.93 20.81 17.17
C LEU A 31 5.56 20.47 18.61
N GLY A 32 4.53 21.11 19.14
CA GLY A 32 3.95 20.79 20.44
C GLY A 32 3.51 19.33 20.53
N THR A 33 2.75 18.87 19.53
CA THR A 33 2.37 17.46 19.38
C THR A 33 3.61 16.55 19.30
N ALA A 34 4.58 16.86 18.44
CA ALA A 34 5.80 16.06 18.28
C ALA A 34 6.63 15.97 19.57
N ASN A 35 6.83 17.09 20.26
CA ASN A 35 7.56 17.16 21.52
C ASN A 35 6.84 16.37 22.64
N SER A 36 5.51 16.44 22.69
CA SER A 36 4.70 15.67 23.66
C SER A 36 4.82 14.17 23.46
N LEU A 37 4.91 13.71 22.21
CA LEU A 37 5.11 12.31 21.89
C LEU A 37 6.51 11.84 22.32
N ILE A 38 7.56 12.46 21.76
CA ILE A 38 8.93 11.96 21.86
C ILE A 38 9.53 12.04 23.27
N ARG A 39 8.86 12.72 24.23
CA ARG A 39 9.28 12.76 25.64
C ARG A 39 9.11 11.43 26.37
N HIS A 40 8.27 10.54 25.86
CA HIS A 40 8.06 9.23 26.43
C HIS A 40 9.16 8.23 26.07
N ASN A 41 10.09 8.57 25.16
CA ASN A 41 11.29 7.75 24.90
C ASN A 41 12.33 7.95 26.03
N PRO A 42 12.66 6.90 26.81
CA PRO A 42 13.60 7.01 27.93
C PRO A 42 15.05 7.25 27.47
N ARG A 43 15.46 6.63 26.34
CA ARG A 43 16.83 6.74 25.81
C ARG A 43 16.91 7.85 24.77
N ARG A 44 17.00 9.11 25.23
CA ARG A 44 17.21 10.30 24.38
C ARG A 44 18.07 11.37 25.05
N ARG A 45 18.72 12.22 24.25
CA ARG A 45 19.24 13.52 24.73
C ARG A 45 18.08 14.52 24.86
N PRO A 46 17.98 15.27 25.98
CA PRO A 46 16.93 16.27 26.14
C PRO A 46 17.15 17.42 25.15
N LYS A 47 16.14 17.64 24.31
CA LYS A 47 15.99 18.78 23.42
C LYS A 47 14.51 19.13 23.33
N GLN A 48 14.21 20.40 23.16
CA GLN A 48 12.85 20.87 22.92
C GLN A 48 12.85 21.73 21.66
N LEU A 49 12.07 21.33 20.66
CA LEU A 49 11.96 22.12 19.43
C LEU A 49 10.93 23.23 19.62
N TRP A 50 11.23 24.42 19.14
CA TRP A 50 10.30 25.55 19.12
C TRP A 50 10.29 26.22 17.73
N SER A 51 9.19 26.88 17.36
CA SER A 51 9.09 27.61 16.10
C SER A 51 8.79 29.09 16.35
N ALA A 52 9.43 29.96 15.57
CA ALA A 52 9.11 31.39 15.53
C ALA A 52 7.80 31.67 14.75
N GLN A 53 7.25 30.68 14.05
CA GLN A 53 5.94 30.79 13.41
C GLN A 53 4.86 30.65 14.50
N GLU A 54 4.35 31.78 14.98
CA GLU A 54 3.24 31.80 15.94
C GLU A 54 1.96 31.19 15.34
N GLY A 55 1.22 30.43 16.16
CA GLY A 55 -0.06 29.84 15.76
C GLY A 55 0.03 28.48 15.04
N GLY A 56 -0.93 28.26 14.14
CA GLY A 56 -1.18 26.99 13.44
C GLY A 56 -2.47 26.32 13.88
N GLU A 57 -3.15 25.66 12.94
CA GLU A 57 -4.31 24.80 13.24
C GLU A 57 -3.88 23.69 14.20
N LYS A 58 -4.74 23.37 15.19
CA LYS A 58 -4.53 22.19 16.03
C LYS A 58 -4.47 20.93 15.17
N VAL A 59 -3.67 19.97 15.59
CA VAL A 59 -3.58 18.68 14.91
C VAL A 59 -4.92 17.96 15.05
N ARG A 60 -5.55 17.63 13.93
CA ARG A 60 -6.85 16.95 13.92
C ARG A 60 -6.64 15.47 14.20
N VAL A 61 -7.39 14.90 15.13
CA VAL A 61 -7.41 13.45 15.40
C VAL A 61 -8.81 12.93 15.13
N ILE A 62 -8.95 12.03 14.16
CA ILE A 62 -10.24 11.59 13.65
C ILE A 62 -10.37 10.07 13.80
N GLN A 63 -11.49 9.63 14.35
CA GLN A 63 -11.88 8.23 14.36
C GLN A 63 -12.73 7.92 13.11
N MET A 64 -12.34 6.89 12.38
CA MET A 64 -13.05 6.41 11.18
C MET A 64 -13.80 5.11 11.46
N PRO A 65 -14.97 4.87 10.82
CA PRO A 65 -15.68 3.59 10.95
C PRO A 65 -14.86 2.40 10.41
N GLY A 66 -14.24 2.60 9.26
CA GLY A 66 -13.49 1.59 8.51
C GLY A 66 -12.35 2.19 7.69
N ASP A 67 -11.56 1.32 7.06
CA ASP A 67 -10.43 1.67 6.19
C ASP A 67 -10.86 2.29 4.87
N ARG A 68 -12.02 1.87 4.33
CA ARG A 68 -12.65 2.49 3.15
C ARG A 68 -13.09 3.90 3.44
N GLU A 69 -13.81 4.10 4.54
CA GLU A 69 -14.27 5.42 4.97
C GLU A 69 -13.09 6.34 5.29
N GLU A 70 -12.02 5.81 5.89
CA GLU A 70 -10.78 6.55 6.11
C GLU A 70 -10.18 7.03 4.78
N ALA A 71 -9.99 6.13 3.80
CA ALA A 71 -9.42 6.48 2.52
C ALA A 71 -10.30 7.48 1.74
N GLN A 72 -11.61 7.24 1.69
CA GLN A 72 -12.57 8.15 1.06
C GLN A 72 -12.51 9.54 1.71
N PHE A 73 -12.58 9.61 3.04
CA PHE A 73 -12.52 10.86 3.77
C PHE A 73 -11.25 11.65 3.47
N VAL A 74 -10.09 10.99 3.50
CA VAL A 74 -8.79 11.63 3.30
C VAL A 74 -8.74 12.26 1.91
N VAL A 75 -9.13 11.51 0.88
CA VAL A 75 -9.12 12.01 -0.50
C VAL A 75 -10.12 13.15 -0.71
N GLU A 76 -11.33 13.04 -0.16
CA GLU A 76 -12.34 14.10 -0.23
C GLU A 76 -11.93 15.37 0.54
N ASP A 77 -11.25 15.23 1.69
CA ASP A 77 -10.73 16.37 2.44
C ASP A 77 -9.57 17.06 1.73
N ILE A 78 -8.68 16.28 1.09
CA ILE A 78 -7.63 16.81 0.21
C ILE A 78 -8.25 17.58 -0.95
N GLN A 79 -9.21 17.00 -1.68
CA GLN A 79 -9.89 17.67 -2.79
C GLN A 79 -10.58 18.96 -2.34
N ARG A 80 -11.27 18.92 -1.18
CA ARG A 80 -11.93 20.09 -0.61
C ARG A 80 -10.93 21.21 -0.31
N ARG A 81 -9.82 20.91 0.37
CA ARG A 81 -8.78 21.90 0.71
C ARG A 81 -8.07 22.44 -0.53
N GLN A 82 -7.69 21.56 -1.45
CA GLN A 82 -7.09 21.92 -2.73
C GLN A 82 -7.96 22.92 -3.46
N PHE A 83 -9.27 22.67 -3.52
CA PHE A 83 -10.24 23.53 -4.18
C PHE A 83 -10.45 24.86 -3.45
N SER A 84 -10.65 24.84 -2.11
CA SER A 84 -10.94 26.05 -1.34
C SER A 84 -9.76 27.00 -1.23
N GLU A 85 -8.54 26.46 -1.18
CA GLU A 85 -7.31 27.22 -0.99
C GLU A 85 -6.54 27.44 -2.31
N GLY A 86 -6.96 26.81 -3.40
CA GLY A 86 -6.32 26.92 -4.72
C GLY A 86 -4.90 26.33 -4.75
N LEU A 87 -4.62 25.31 -3.94
CA LEU A 87 -3.29 24.74 -3.78
C LEU A 87 -2.98 23.73 -4.89
N ALA A 88 -1.68 23.48 -5.11
CA ALA A 88 -1.22 22.42 -6.00
C ALA A 88 -1.28 21.06 -5.28
N TRP A 89 -1.53 19.96 -6.01
CA TRP A 89 -1.67 18.61 -5.43
C TRP A 89 -0.40 18.14 -4.70
N GLU A 90 0.78 18.61 -5.12
CA GLU A 90 2.10 18.29 -4.55
C GLU A 90 2.27 18.82 -3.13
N LYS A 91 1.39 19.73 -2.70
CA LYS A 91 1.38 20.30 -1.34
C LYS A 91 0.81 19.31 -0.31
N PHE A 92 0.20 18.22 -0.77
CA PHE A 92 -0.45 17.22 0.06
C PHE A 92 0.33 15.90 0.08
N ALA A 93 0.45 15.31 1.27
CA ALA A 93 0.99 13.97 1.43
C ALA A 93 0.14 13.12 2.38
N VAL A 94 0.00 11.84 2.03
CA VAL A 94 -0.60 10.81 2.88
C VAL A 94 0.49 9.84 3.30
N LEU A 95 0.74 9.78 4.60
CA LEU A 95 1.74 8.97 5.26
C LEU A 95 1.08 7.77 5.91
N TYR A 96 1.65 6.60 5.70
CA TYR A 96 1.17 5.33 6.26
C TYR A 96 2.32 4.44 6.72
N ARG A 97 2.03 3.43 7.55
CA ARG A 97 3.06 2.51 8.07
C ARG A 97 3.44 1.43 7.06
N MET A 98 2.45 0.88 6.36
CA MET A 98 2.64 -0.23 5.42
C MET A 98 2.15 0.14 4.02
N ASN A 99 2.86 -0.34 3.00
CA ASN A 99 2.49 -0.14 1.59
C ASN A 99 1.13 -0.71 1.21
N ALA A 100 0.64 -1.72 1.93
CA ALA A 100 -0.73 -2.23 1.88
C ALA A 100 -1.80 -1.12 1.96
N GLN A 101 -1.56 -0.11 2.80
CA GLN A 101 -2.52 0.98 3.04
C GLN A 101 -2.66 1.95 1.85
N SER A 102 -1.74 1.94 0.88
CA SER A 102 -1.81 2.86 -0.27
C SER A 102 -2.99 2.55 -1.17
N ARG A 103 -3.35 1.28 -1.30
CA ARG A 103 -4.30 0.80 -2.28
C ARG A 103 -5.65 1.53 -2.24
N LEU A 104 -6.32 1.56 -1.08
CA LEU A 104 -7.62 2.21 -0.95
C LEU A 104 -7.56 3.72 -1.22
N LEU A 105 -6.41 4.36 -0.95
CA LEU A 105 -6.18 5.76 -1.30
C LEU A 105 -6.05 5.91 -2.81
N GLU A 106 -5.27 5.05 -3.46
CA GLU A 106 -5.08 5.04 -4.91
C GLU A 106 -6.40 4.83 -5.66
N GLU A 107 -7.22 3.87 -5.21
CA GLU A 107 -8.56 3.63 -5.77
C GLU A 107 -9.44 4.88 -5.68
N ASN A 108 -9.47 5.56 -4.53
CA ASN A 108 -10.26 6.78 -4.34
C ASN A 108 -9.70 7.98 -5.13
N LEU A 109 -8.39 8.14 -5.19
CA LEU A 109 -7.74 9.19 -5.99
C LEU A 109 -8.05 9.00 -7.48
N ARG A 110 -7.96 7.77 -7.99
CA ARG A 110 -8.34 7.43 -9.37
C ARG A 110 -9.81 7.68 -9.65
N ARG A 111 -10.70 7.25 -8.74
CA ARG A 111 -12.15 7.46 -8.85
C ARG A 111 -12.51 8.94 -8.98
N LEU A 112 -11.78 9.81 -8.29
CA LEU A 112 -11.97 11.26 -8.33
C LEU A 112 -11.07 11.99 -9.36
N GLN A 113 -10.33 11.23 -10.18
CA GLN A 113 -9.38 11.75 -11.18
C GLN A 113 -8.35 12.73 -10.58
N ILE A 114 -7.92 12.47 -9.35
CA ILE A 114 -6.91 13.28 -8.66
C ILE A 114 -5.54 12.67 -8.96
N PRO A 115 -4.60 13.45 -9.51
CA PRO A 115 -3.27 12.95 -9.81
C PRO A 115 -2.52 12.64 -8.51
N TYR A 116 -1.78 11.53 -8.50
CA TYR A 116 -1.03 11.09 -7.33
C TYR A 116 0.28 10.44 -7.74
N ARG A 117 1.24 10.42 -6.82
CA ARG A 117 2.52 9.72 -6.97
C ARG A 117 2.80 8.86 -5.75
N LEU A 118 3.35 7.67 -5.98
CA LEU A 118 3.71 6.73 -4.92
C LEU A 118 5.23 6.74 -4.73
N VAL A 119 5.69 7.00 -3.50
CA VAL A 119 7.12 7.13 -3.18
C VAL A 119 7.58 5.94 -2.35
N GLY A 120 8.63 5.26 -2.80
CA GLY A 120 9.24 4.14 -2.08
C GLY A 120 8.53 2.80 -2.24
N GLY A 121 7.69 2.65 -3.27
CA GLY A 121 7.06 1.39 -3.65
C GLY A 121 6.82 1.32 -5.15
N LYS A 122 6.71 0.09 -5.68
CA LYS A 122 6.11 -0.14 -6.99
C LYS A 122 4.59 -0.03 -6.86
N SER A 123 3.89 0.29 -7.96
CA SER A 123 2.43 0.12 -7.99
C SER A 123 2.06 -1.28 -7.48
N PHE A 124 0.91 -1.41 -6.83
CA PHE A 124 0.42 -2.70 -6.35
C PHE A 124 0.49 -3.78 -7.45
N PHE A 125 0.06 -3.44 -8.68
CA PHE A 125 0.07 -4.35 -9.83
C PHE A 125 1.44 -4.60 -10.45
N ASP A 126 2.44 -3.78 -10.10
CA ASP A 126 3.82 -3.96 -10.54
C ASP A 126 4.63 -4.86 -9.61
N ARG A 127 4.06 -5.21 -8.45
CA ARG A 127 4.72 -6.08 -7.49
C ARG A 127 4.82 -7.48 -8.08
N ARG A 128 6.01 -8.08 -7.94
CA ARG A 128 6.31 -9.39 -8.51
C ARG A 128 5.25 -10.40 -8.09
N GLU A 129 4.93 -10.40 -6.80
CA GLU A 129 4.00 -11.35 -6.21
C GLU A 129 2.56 -11.18 -6.67
N VAL A 130 2.14 -9.94 -6.94
CA VAL A 130 0.81 -9.65 -7.49
C VAL A 130 0.75 -10.10 -8.95
N ARG A 131 1.77 -9.79 -9.75
CA ARG A 131 1.85 -10.24 -11.16
C ARG A 131 1.93 -11.76 -11.29
N ASP A 132 2.62 -12.45 -10.37
CA ASP A 132 2.70 -13.91 -10.38
C ASP A 132 1.31 -14.53 -10.11
N VAL A 133 0.56 -14.01 -9.13
CA VAL A 133 -0.82 -14.47 -8.84
C VAL A 133 -1.80 -14.09 -9.97
N LEU A 134 -1.64 -12.92 -10.59
CA LEU A 134 -2.44 -12.53 -11.77
C LEU A 134 -2.18 -13.47 -12.96
N ALA A 135 -0.93 -13.87 -13.19
CA ALA A 135 -0.62 -14.83 -14.25
C ALA A 135 -1.21 -16.21 -13.96
N TYR A 136 -1.24 -16.66 -12.69
CA TYR A 136 -1.99 -17.86 -12.31
C TYR A 136 -3.48 -17.72 -12.62
N ALA A 137 -4.10 -16.60 -12.26
CA ALA A 137 -5.50 -16.34 -12.55
C ALA A 137 -5.78 -16.29 -14.07
N ASN A 138 -4.92 -15.66 -14.87
CA ASN A 138 -5.03 -15.61 -16.32
C ASN A 138 -4.95 -17.01 -16.93
N CYS A 139 -3.98 -17.83 -16.52
CA CYS A 139 -3.84 -19.19 -17.02
C CYS A 139 -5.04 -20.09 -16.68
N LEU A 140 -5.82 -19.78 -15.63
CA LEU A 140 -7.07 -20.50 -15.34
C LEU A 140 -8.20 -20.17 -16.32
N LEU A 141 -8.19 -18.97 -16.91
CA LEU A 141 -9.20 -18.54 -17.88
C LEU A 141 -8.76 -18.79 -19.33
N ASN A 142 -7.47 -18.64 -19.59
CA ASN A 142 -6.87 -18.78 -20.90
C ASN A 142 -5.46 -19.40 -20.75
N PRO A 143 -5.36 -20.74 -20.72
CA PRO A 143 -4.06 -21.42 -20.69
C PRO A 143 -3.17 -21.11 -21.90
N ASP A 144 -3.75 -20.69 -23.03
CA ASP A 144 -3.03 -20.34 -24.26
C ASP A 144 -2.38 -18.95 -24.21
N ASP A 145 -2.52 -18.20 -23.10
CA ASP A 145 -1.73 -16.99 -22.86
C ASP A 145 -0.28 -17.35 -22.50
N ASP A 146 0.56 -17.43 -23.54
CA ASP A 146 1.99 -17.70 -23.41
C ASP A 146 2.70 -16.74 -22.44
N VAL A 147 2.27 -15.47 -22.33
CA VAL A 147 2.91 -14.48 -21.44
C VAL A 147 2.71 -14.85 -19.97
N SER A 148 1.46 -15.13 -19.58
CA SER A 148 1.15 -15.57 -18.22
C SER A 148 1.77 -16.94 -17.95
N LEU A 149 1.69 -17.88 -18.91
CA LEU A 149 2.21 -19.23 -18.75
C LEU A 149 3.73 -19.24 -18.53
N LEU A 150 4.49 -18.50 -19.34
CA LEU A 150 5.94 -18.35 -19.20
C LEU A 150 6.35 -17.77 -17.84
N ARG A 151 5.51 -16.89 -17.27
CA ARG A 151 5.77 -16.29 -15.96
C ARG A 151 5.69 -17.32 -14.82
N ILE A 152 4.70 -18.22 -14.88
CA ILE A 152 4.39 -19.13 -13.77
C ILE A 152 4.96 -20.55 -13.95
N ILE A 153 5.36 -20.95 -15.16
CA ILE A 153 5.76 -22.33 -15.48
C ILE A 153 6.82 -22.88 -14.51
N ASN A 154 7.79 -22.06 -14.12
CA ASN A 154 8.85 -22.41 -13.19
C ASN A 154 8.92 -21.46 -11.98
N THR A 155 7.80 -20.84 -11.61
CA THR A 155 7.64 -20.02 -10.41
C THR A 155 6.51 -20.61 -9.54
N PRO A 156 6.78 -21.29 -8.42
CA PRO A 156 8.09 -21.71 -7.88
C PRO A 156 8.85 -22.69 -8.78
N ALA A 157 10.14 -22.88 -8.48
CA ALA A 157 10.99 -23.77 -9.26
C ALA A 157 10.49 -25.24 -9.23
N ARG A 158 10.12 -25.77 -10.41
CA ARG A 158 9.61 -27.14 -10.62
C ARG A 158 10.60 -28.04 -11.35
N GLY A 159 11.76 -27.51 -11.74
CA GLY A 159 12.74 -28.23 -12.55
C GLY A 159 12.45 -28.17 -14.06
N ILE A 160 11.66 -27.18 -14.49
CA ILE A 160 11.43 -26.86 -15.91
C ILE A 160 12.43 -25.76 -16.27
N SER A 161 13.56 -26.15 -16.85
CA SER A 161 14.69 -25.26 -17.12
C SER A 161 14.44 -24.32 -18.29
N ALA A 162 15.16 -23.19 -18.37
CA ALA A 162 15.04 -22.26 -19.50
C ALA A 162 15.22 -22.93 -20.88
N PRO A 163 16.22 -23.84 -21.09
CA PRO A 163 16.32 -24.59 -22.35
C PRO A 163 15.11 -25.50 -22.66
N THR A 164 14.43 -26.00 -21.62
CA THR A 164 13.20 -26.79 -21.82
C THR A 164 12.07 -25.90 -22.31
N VAL A 165 11.95 -24.70 -21.74
CA VAL A 165 10.94 -23.70 -22.14
C VAL A 165 11.21 -23.21 -23.56
N GLU A 166 12.47 -22.91 -23.91
CA GLU A 166 12.88 -22.54 -25.27
C GLU A 166 12.50 -23.63 -26.29
N ARG A 167 12.79 -24.90 -25.99
CA ARG A 167 12.39 -26.03 -26.85
C ARG A 167 10.87 -26.15 -27.01
N ALA A 168 10.10 -25.86 -25.95
CA ALA A 168 8.63 -25.89 -26.01
C ALA A 168 8.08 -24.76 -26.90
N LEU A 169 8.69 -23.57 -26.82
CA LEU A 169 8.37 -22.44 -27.71
C LEU A 169 8.78 -22.71 -29.17
N GLU A 170 9.93 -23.33 -29.40
CA GLU A 170 10.32 -23.75 -30.75
C GLU A 170 9.32 -24.76 -31.34
N TRP A 171 8.88 -25.72 -30.52
CA TRP A 171 7.84 -26.67 -30.91
C TRP A 171 6.52 -25.95 -31.21
N SER A 172 6.11 -24.99 -30.39
CA SER A 172 4.84 -24.26 -30.55
C SER A 172 4.82 -23.47 -31.87
N VAL A 173 5.93 -22.80 -32.20
CA VAL A 173 6.11 -22.08 -33.47
C VAL A 173 6.08 -23.03 -34.67
N GLN A 174 6.76 -24.17 -34.60
CA GLN A 174 6.81 -25.14 -35.70
C GLN A 174 5.44 -25.78 -35.99
N ASN A 175 4.62 -25.96 -34.97
CA ASN A 175 3.31 -26.61 -35.07
C ASN A 175 2.15 -25.62 -35.14
N HIS A 176 2.42 -24.31 -35.20
CA HIS A 176 1.40 -23.24 -35.16
C HIS A 176 0.42 -23.41 -33.99
N ALA A 177 0.96 -23.75 -32.82
CA ALA A 177 0.22 -24.04 -31.59
C ALA A 177 0.68 -23.12 -30.45
N SER A 178 -0.06 -23.08 -29.35
CA SER A 178 0.32 -22.37 -28.11
C SER A 178 1.43 -23.11 -27.36
N LEU A 179 2.10 -22.43 -26.43
CA LEU A 179 3.01 -23.10 -25.50
C LEU A 179 2.27 -24.16 -24.67
N TRP A 180 1.02 -23.88 -24.29
CA TRP A 180 0.19 -24.83 -23.56
C TRP A 180 -0.05 -26.14 -24.32
N ALA A 181 -0.36 -26.04 -25.62
CA ALA A 181 -0.49 -27.21 -26.48
C ALA A 181 0.81 -28.03 -26.53
N ALA A 182 1.97 -27.36 -26.58
CA ALA A 182 3.28 -28.03 -26.53
C ALA A 182 3.47 -28.84 -25.25
N LEU A 183 3.11 -28.28 -24.09
CA LEU A 183 3.25 -28.95 -22.79
C LEU A 183 2.32 -30.16 -22.64
N ARG A 184 1.20 -30.20 -23.38
CA ARG A 184 0.25 -31.32 -23.41
C ARG A 184 0.57 -32.36 -24.46
N ASP A 185 1.42 -32.03 -25.44
CA ASP A 185 1.68 -32.91 -26.57
C ASP A 185 2.66 -34.05 -26.19
N PRO A 186 2.27 -35.32 -26.34
CA PRO A 186 3.16 -36.45 -26.11
C PRO A 186 4.40 -36.46 -27.01
N ALA A 187 4.27 -36.04 -28.27
CA ALA A 187 5.38 -35.95 -29.22
C ALA A 187 6.43 -34.94 -28.79
N PHE A 188 6.06 -33.88 -28.06
CA PHE A 188 7.03 -32.99 -27.41
C PHE A 188 7.56 -33.60 -26.11
N THR A 189 6.69 -33.97 -25.17
CA THR A 189 7.08 -34.35 -23.81
C THR A 189 7.93 -35.63 -23.76
N PHE A 190 7.75 -36.59 -24.68
CA PHE A 190 8.61 -37.77 -24.80
C PHE A 190 10.05 -37.47 -25.26
N THR A 191 10.31 -36.27 -25.79
CA THR A 191 11.68 -35.84 -26.16
C THR A 191 12.49 -35.29 -24.98
N LEU A 192 11.88 -35.23 -23.79
CA LEU A 192 12.46 -34.66 -22.58
C LEU A 192 12.92 -35.76 -21.60
N PRO A 193 13.88 -35.44 -20.70
CA PRO A 193 14.22 -36.35 -19.60
C PRO A 193 12.99 -36.66 -18.74
N ALA A 194 12.87 -37.91 -18.27
CA ALA A 194 11.70 -38.39 -17.52
C ALA A 194 11.33 -37.50 -16.32
N ARG A 195 12.33 -36.95 -15.62
CA ARG A 195 12.11 -36.02 -14.50
C ARG A 195 11.43 -34.72 -14.95
N THR A 196 11.89 -34.13 -16.06
CA THR A 196 11.34 -32.89 -16.59
C THR A 196 9.94 -33.10 -17.17
N ALA A 197 9.74 -34.21 -17.89
CA ALA A 197 8.41 -34.61 -18.37
C ALA A 197 7.43 -34.80 -17.20
N GLY A 198 7.86 -35.44 -16.10
CA GLY A 198 7.07 -35.57 -14.88
C GLY A 198 6.71 -34.23 -14.23
N SER A 199 7.66 -33.27 -14.18
CA SER A 199 7.39 -31.91 -13.69
C SER A 199 6.37 -31.16 -14.57
N ILE A 200 6.46 -31.30 -15.90
CA ILE A 200 5.49 -30.71 -16.83
C ILE A 200 4.11 -31.33 -16.63
N ALA A 201 4.02 -32.67 -16.57
CA ALA A 201 2.77 -33.38 -16.36
C ALA A 201 2.08 -32.97 -15.04
N ALA A 202 2.84 -32.84 -13.95
CA ALA A 202 2.30 -32.37 -12.67
C ALA A 202 1.80 -30.92 -12.72
N PHE A 203 2.48 -30.05 -13.48
CA PHE A 203 2.06 -28.66 -13.67
C PHE A 203 0.80 -28.55 -14.54
N VAL A 204 0.71 -29.34 -15.62
CA VAL A 204 -0.47 -29.41 -16.47
C VAL A 204 -1.69 -29.92 -15.67
N ASP A 205 -1.52 -31.01 -14.93
CA ASP A 205 -2.59 -31.58 -14.09
C ASP A 205 -3.10 -30.58 -13.04
N LEU A 206 -2.19 -29.82 -12.41
CA LEU A 206 -2.55 -28.79 -11.44
C LEU A 206 -3.47 -27.71 -12.04
N LEU A 207 -3.15 -27.22 -13.25
CA LEU A 207 -3.97 -26.21 -13.92
C LEU A 207 -5.30 -26.81 -14.42
N ASP A 208 -5.28 -28.00 -15.06
CA ASP A 208 -6.50 -28.68 -15.53
C ASP A 208 -7.49 -28.94 -14.36
N ARG A 209 -6.99 -29.39 -13.19
CA ARG A 209 -7.83 -29.58 -11.99
C ARG A 209 -8.41 -28.28 -11.45
N SER A 210 -7.60 -27.22 -11.46
CA SER A 210 -8.03 -25.90 -10.96
C SER A 210 -9.05 -25.25 -11.90
N GLU A 211 -8.87 -25.37 -13.21
CA GLU A 211 -9.82 -24.96 -14.24
C GLU A 211 -11.15 -25.72 -14.09
N THR A 212 -11.07 -27.05 -13.91
CA THR A 212 -12.25 -27.89 -13.67
C THR A 212 -13.02 -27.45 -12.44
N SER A 213 -12.32 -27.16 -11.33
CA SER A 213 -12.94 -26.66 -10.09
C SER A 213 -13.59 -25.29 -10.28
N LEU A 214 -12.97 -24.39 -11.06
CA LEU A 214 -13.53 -23.08 -11.37
C LEU A 214 -14.82 -23.15 -12.20
N ALA A 215 -14.98 -24.20 -13.02
CA ALA A 215 -16.18 -24.42 -13.83
C ALA A 215 -17.36 -25.02 -13.04
N GLU A 216 -17.14 -25.49 -11.80
CA GLU A 216 -18.21 -26.05 -10.97
C GLU A 216 -19.21 -24.95 -10.54
N PRO A 217 -20.53 -25.23 -10.58
CA PRO A 217 -21.54 -24.27 -10.16
C PRO A 217 -21.37 -23.87 -8.69
N LEU A 218 -21.57 -22.59 -8.38
CA LEU A 218 -21.49 -21.99 -7.03
C LEU A 218 -20.09 -22.02 -6.39
N THR A 219 -19.05 -22.38 -7.14
CA THR A 219 -17.68 -22.29 -6.65
C THR A 219 -17.24 -20.84 -6.50
N ASP A 220 -16.55 -20.53 -5.40
CA ASP A 220 -15.91 -19.23 -5.18
C ASP A 220 -14.57 -19.17 -5.92
N PRO A 221 -14.41 -18.31 -6.95
CA PRO A 221 -13.14 -18.16 -7.67
C PRO A 221 -11.96 -17.79 -6.75
N ALA A 222 -12.21 -17.04 -5.68
CA ALA A 222 -11.17 -16.68 -4.73
C ALA A 222 -10.66 -17.91 -3.96
N ALA A 223 -11.55 -18.86 -3.65
CA ALA A 223 -11.19 -20.10 -2.99
C ALA A 223 -10.34 -21.00 -3.91
N VAL A 224 -10.72 -21.12 -5.20
CA VAL A 224 -9.96 -21.89 -6.19
C VAL A 224 -8.56 -21.32 -6.37
N LEU A 225 -8.44 -20.00 -6.58
CA LEU A 225 -7.14 -19.36 -6.74
C LEU A 225 -6.29 -19.47 -5.46
N THR A 226 -6.91 -19.34 -4.28
CA THR A 226 -6.21 -19.54 -2.99
C THR A 226 -5.66 -20.95 -2.87
N ALA A 227 -6.45 -21.97 -3.22
CA ALA A 227 -6.04 -23.37 -3.18
C ALA A 227 -4.90 -23.65 -4.18
N LEU A 228 -5.00 -23.13 -5.41
CA LEU A 228 -3.94 -23.23 -6.41
C LEU A 228 -2.63 -22.63 -5.91
N ILE A 229 -2.64 -21.40 -5.39
CA ILE A 229 -1.45 -20.73 -4.86
C ILE A 229 -0.86 -21.51 -3.67
N ALA A 230 -1.69 -22.11 -2.82
CA ALA A 230 -1.21 -22.95 -1.74
C ALA A 230 -0.55 -24.25 -2.24
N GLU A 231 -1.19 -24.96 -3.19
CA GLU A 231 -0.71 -26.24 -3.73
C GLU A 231 0.61 -26.07 -4.50
N THR A 232 0.81 -24.92 -5.16
CA THR A 232 2.08 -24.61 -5.84
C THR A 232 3.27 -24.45 -4.88
N GLY A 233 3.02 -24.24 -3.59
CA GLY A 233 4.05 -23.87 -2.61
C GLY A 233 4.57 -22.44 -2.76
N TYR A 234 3.85 -21.57 -3.47
CA TYR A 234 4.30 -20.24 -3.84
C TYR A 234 4.62 -19.32 -2.64
N LEU A 235 3.80 -19.34 -1.59
CA LEU A 235 4.05 -18.56 -0.37
C LEU A 235 5.37 -18.95 0.30
N ALA A 236 5.66 -20.25 0.39
CA ALA A 236 6.90 -20.74 0.99
C ALA A 236 8.14 -20.40 0.14
N ASP A 237 8.02 -20.45 -1.18
CA ASP A 237 9.08 -20.01 -2.10
C ASP A 237 9.34 -18.49 -1.97
N LEU A 238 8.26 -17.71 -1.91
CA LEU A 238 8.32 -16.26 -1.77
C LEU A 238 9.00 -15.86 -0.47
N GLN A 239 8.65 -16.49 0.65
CA GLN A 239 9.29 -16.29 1.95
C GLN A 239 10.80 -16.55 1.89
N ARG A 240 11.22 -17.66 1.26
CA ARG A 240 12.64 -18.00 1.10
C ARG A 240 13.41 -16.99 0.24
N SER A 241 12.72 -16.31 -0.69
CA SER A 241 13.31 -15.29 -1.55
C SER A 241 13.52 -13.92 -0.88
N CYS A 242 12.94 -13.70 0.31
CA CYS A 242 12.98 -12.42 1.00
C CYS A 242 14.22 -12.29 1.90
N LYS A 243 14.80 -11.09 1.99
CA LYS A 243 16.00 -10.83 2.80
C LYS A 243 15.69 -10.59 4.27
N THR A 244 14.48 -10.11 4.55
CA THR A 244 14.04 -9.76 5.90
C THR A 244 12.64 -10.30 6.17
N PRO A 245 12.29 -10.59 7.44
CA PRO A 245 10.93 -11.01 7.77
C PRO A 245 9.86 -9.93 7.49
N GLU A 246 10.23 -8.64 7.52
CA GLU A 246 9.30 -7.55 7.17
C GLU A 246 8.97 -7.54 5.67
N GLU A 247 9.97 -7.81 4.82
CA GLU A 247 9.74 -7.98 3.38
C GLU A 247 8.84 -9.18 3.09
N ALA A 248 9.08 -10.33 3.74
CA ALA A 248 8.26 -11.52 3.57
C ALA A 248 6.79 -11.26 3.95
N LEU A 249 6.56 -10.69 5.13
CA LEU A 249 5.23 -10.32 5.60
C LEU A 249 4.53 -9.33 4.66
N GLY A 250 5.29 -8.35 4.14
CA GLY A 250 4.77 -7.38 3.18
C GLY A 250 4.30 -8.03 1.88
N ARG A 251 5.04 -8.99 1.34
CA ARG A 251 4.64 -9.70 0.11
C ARG A 251 3.47 -10.65 0.33
N GLU A 252 3.43 -11.36 1.45
CA GLU A 252 2.28 -12.19 1.84
C GLU A 252 1.01 -11.36 2.00
N THR A 253 1.13 -10.18 2.60
CA THR A 253 0.01 -9.25 2.75
C THR A 253 -0.53 -8.85 1.39
N ASN A 254 0.33 -8.55 0.41
CA ASN A 254 -0.11 -8.16 -0.94
C ASN A 254 -0.89 -9.27 -1.66
N ILE A 255 -0.47 -10.53 -1.49
CA ILE A 255 -1.20 -11.69 -2.04
C ILE A 255 -2.55 -11.84 -1.35
N GLY A 256 -2.57 -11.77 -0.01
CA GLY A 256 -3.79 -11.88 0.77
C GLY A 256 -4.79 -10.76 0.47
N GLU A 257 -4.30 -9.55 0.18
CA GLU A 257 -5.10 -8.44 -0.32
C GLU A 257 -5.74 -8.80 -1.66
N MET A 258 -4.94 -9.15 -2.67
CA MET A 258 -5.45 -9.50 -4.00
C MET A 258 -6.55 -10.57 -3.96
N LEU A 259 -6.36 -11.62 -3.16
CA LEU A 259 -7.36 -12.69 -2.99
C LEU A 259 -8.63 -12.19 -2.28
N SER A 260 -8.47 -11.28 -1.31
CA SER A 260 -9.61 -10.61 -0.65
C SER A 260 -10.39 -9.74 -1.63
N ASP A 261 -9.74 -9.08 -2.58
CA ASP A 261 -10.43 -8.23 -3.56
C ASP A 261 -11.17 -9.05 -4.59
N LEU A 262 -10.59 -10.17 -5.04
CA LEU A 262 -11.29 -11.13 -5.88
C LEU A 262 -12.56 -11.63 -5.16
N LYS A 263 -12.44 -12.02 -3.89
CA LYS A 263 -13.58 -12.45 -3.08
C LYS A 263 -14.66 -11.37 -2.94
N GLN A 264 -14.24 -10.11 -2.81
CA GLN A 264 -15.20 -9.03 -2.74
C GLN A 264 -15.85 -8.74 -4.08
N PHE A 265 -15.08 -8.77 -5.17
CA PHE A 265 -15.56 -8.61 -6.53
C PHE A 265 -16.65 -9.63 -6.84
N THR A 266 -16.39 -10.91 -6.56
CA THR A 266 -17.36 -11.99 -6.77
C THR A 266 -18.58 -11.88 -5.86
N GLY A 267 -18.45 -11.20 -4.71
CA GLY A 267 -19.59 -10.86 -3.85
C GLY A 267 -20.47 -9.70 -4.36
N ARG A 268 -19.99 -8.90 -5.30
CA ARG A 268 -20.72 -7.74 -5.87
C ARG A 268 -21.07 -7.86 -7.36
N SER A 269 -20.44 -8.79 -8.07
CA SER A 269 -20.55 -8.97 -9.53
C SER A 269 -20.62 -10.46 -9.87
N ASP A 270 -21.51 -10.81 -10.79
CA ASP A 270 -21.65 -12.17 -11.34
C ASP A 270 -20.64 -12.48 -12.46
N GLU A 271 -19.75 -11.53 -12.80
CA GLU A 271 -18.76 -11.67 -13.88
C GLU A 271 -17.57 -12.58 -13.52
N GLY A 272 -17.51 -13.05 -12.26
CA GLY A 272 -16.54 -14.04 -11.79
C GLY A 272 -15.08 -13.60 -11.91
N LEU A 273 -14.18 -14.57 -12.13
CA LEU A 273 -12.74 -14.30 -12.28
C LEU A 273 -12.43 -13.45 -13.53
N ARG A 274 -13.22 -13.59 -14.60
CA ARG A 274 -13.02 -12.86 -15.85
C ARG A 274 -13.27 -11.36 -15.67
N GLY A 275 -14.41 -10.98 -15.10
CA GLY A 275 -14.70 -9.58 -14.82
C GLY A 275 -13.69 -8.95 -13.87
N PHE A 276 -13.20 -9.71 -12.89
CA PHE A 276 -12.14 -9.24 -12.00
C PHE A 276 -10.86 -8.94 -12.78
N LEU A 277 -10.41 -9.84 -13.64
CA LEU A 277 -9.20 -9.62 -14.45
C LEU A 277 -9.37 -8.46 -15.44
N ASP A 278 -10.55 -8.28 -16.03
CA ASP A 278 -10.86 -7.13 -16.89
C ASP A 278 -10.78 -5.81 -16.09
N GLU A 279 -11.34 -5.77 -14.88
CA GLU A 279 -11.23 -4.61 -13.98
C GLU A 279 -9.76 -4.33 -13.62
N MET A 280 -8.99 -5.37 -13.28
CA MET A 280 -7.57 -5.23 -12.95
C MET A 280 -6.74 -4.75 -14.16
N SER A 281 -7.02 -5.21 -15.38
CA SER A 281 -6.35 -4.75 -16.61
C SER A 281 -6.59 -3.27 -16.84
N LEU A 282 -7.84 -2.80 -16.69
CA LEU A 282 -8.17 -1.38 -16.81
C LEU A 282 -7.44 -0.51 -15.75
N HIS A 283 -7.17 -1.08 -14.58
CA HIS A 283 -6.38 -0.42 -13.55
C HIS A 283 -4.89 -0.34 -13.91
N GLN A 284 -4.34 -1.37 -14.58
CA GLN A 284 -2.94 -1.41 -15.06
C GLN A 284 -2.70 -0.45 -16.23
N ASP A 285 -3.56 -0.42 -17.24
CA ASP A 285 -3.38 0.46 -18.41
C ASP A 285 -3.34 1.93 -17.99
N ARG A 286 -4.19 2.32 -17.03
CA ARG A 286 -4.19 3.67 -16.43
C ARG A 286 -2.94 3.98 -15.62
N GLU A 287 -2.26 2.96 -15.10
CA GLU A 287 -1.00 3.12 -14.38
C GLU A 287 0.18 3.27 -15.33
N GLU A 288 0.24 2.48 -16.40
CA GLU A 288 1.31 2.54 -17.41
C GLU A 288 1.25 3.83 -18.25
N GLU A 289 0.07 4.36 -18.55
CA GLU A 289 -0.09 5.69 -19.18
C GLU A 289 0.39 6.86 -18.30
N SER A 290 0.64 6.61 -17.02
CA SER A 290 1.11 7.61 -16.07
C SER A 290 2.60 7.42 -15.76
N ASP A 291 3.47 8.04 -16.57
CA ASP A 291 4.93 8.03 -16.41
C ASP A 291 5.36 8.26 -14.94
N LEU A 292 5.87 7.20 -14.29
CA LEU A 292 6.23 7.16 -12.87
C LEU A 292 7.32 8.17 -12.45
N GLU A 293 8.10 8.69 -13.39
CA GLU A 293 9.16 9.69 -13.13
C GLU A 293 8.67 11.15 -13.27
N SER A 294 7.48 11.39 -13.84
CA SER A 294 6.93 12.73 -14.08
C SER A 294 5.64 13.04 -13.30
N LYS A 295 5.19 12.14 -12.40
CA LYS A 295 3.93 12.31 -11.64
C LYS A 295 3.96 13.52 -10.70
N SER A 296 3.39 14.63 -11.17
CA SER A 296 2.81 15.71 -10.37
C SER A 296 1.55 15.19 -9.67
N GLY A 297 1.32 15.49 -8.40
CA GLY A 297 0.16 14.97 -7.68
C GLY A 297 0.31 14.83 -6.16
N VAL A 298 -0.74 14.34 -5.52
CA VAL A 298 -0.75 14.00 -4.08
C VAL A 298 0.31 12.93 -3.82
N THR A 299 1.14 13.13 -2.78
CA THR A 299 2.21 12.20 -2.46
C THR A 299 1.71 11.09 -1.52
N LEU A 300 1.71 9.84 -1.98
CA LEU A 300 1.48 8.65 -1.15
C LEU A 300 2.85 8.06 -0.75
N ILE A 301 3.12 7.95 0.55
CA ILE A 301 4.45 7.57 1.03
C ILE A 301 4.43 6.84 2.36
N THR A 302 5.36 5.90 2.56
CA THR A 302 5.54 5.29 3.87
C THR A 302 6.23 6.23 4.85
N LEU A 303 5.98 6.08 6.15
CA LEU A 303 6.67 6.84 7.19
C LEU A 303 8.20 6.73 7.10
N HIS A 304 8.72 5.58 6.71
CA HIS A 304 10.16 5.36 6.51
C HIS A 304 10.69 6.18 5.32
N ALA A 305 10.00 6.15 4.19
CA ALA A 305 10.39 6.87 2.98
C ALA A 305 10.23 8.39 3.11
N ALA A 306 9.40 8.87 4.05
CA ALA A 306 9.19 10.29 4.29
C ALA A 306 10.38 11.00 4.96
N LYS A 307 11.38 10.27 5.45
CA LYS A 307 12.56 10.84 6.11
C LYS A 307 13.29 11.83 5.20
N GLY A 308 13.42 13.07 5.66
CA GLY A 308 14.09 14.14 4.91
C GLY A 308 13.16 14.97 4.00
N LEU A 309 11.93 14.51 3.76
CA LEU A 309 10.93 15.26 3.01
C LEU A 309 10.10 16.19 3.91
N GLU A 310 9.33 17.08 3.32
CA GLU A 310 8.46 18.01 4.03
C GLU A 310 7.29 18.42 3.13
N PHE A 311 6.11 18.55 3.73
CA PHE A 311 4.86 18.82 3.00
C PHE A 311 4.01 19.84 3.76
N PRO A 312 3.38 20.81 3.07
CA PRO A 312 2.46 21.75 3.68
C PRO A 312 1.30 21.11 4.43
N HIS A 313 0.66 20.09 3.83
CA HIS A 313 -0.48 19.40 4.41
C HIS A 313 -0.21 17.89 4.47
N VAL A 314 -0.30 17.32 5.67
CA VAL A 314 -0.02 15.90 5.90
C VAL A 314 -1.22 15.21 6.52
N TYR A 315 -1.53 14.02 5.99
CA TYR A 315 -2.46 13.06 6.57
C TYR A 315 -1.65 11.84 7.00
N LEU A 316 -1.76 11.43 8.26
CA LEU A 316 -1.14 10.22 8.77
C LEU A 316 -2.25 9.25 9.18
N ILE A 317 -2.38 8.17 8.42
CA ILE A 317 -3.52 7.24 8.49
C ILE A 317 -3.15 5.93 9.20
N GLY A 318 -4.17 5.20 9.67
CA GLY A 318 -3.99 3.90 10.32
C GLY A 318 -3.17 3.96 11.61
N LEU A 319 -3.41 4.99 12.44
CA LEU A 319 -2.78 5.16 13.75
C LEU A 319 -3.42 4.23 14.80
N GLU A 320 -3.21 2.93 14.61
CA GLU A 320 -3.87 1.83 15.31
C GLU A 320 -2.86 0.91 16.01
N GLU A 321 -3.29 0.27 17.09
CA GLU A 321 -2.53 -0.82 17.70
C GLU A 321 -2.33 -1.97 16.71
N GLY A 322 -1.09 -2.41 16.56
CA GLY A 322 -0.70 -3.46 15.62
C GLY A 322 -0.28 -2.94 14.24
N LEU A 323 -0.65 -1.71 13.89
CA LEU A 323 -0.05 -0.98 12.76
C LEU A 323 1.05 -0.04 13.25
N LEU A 324 0.71 0.94 14.09
CA LEU A 324 1.64 1.93 14.63
C LEU A 324 1.25 2.26 16.08
N PRO A 325 1.86 1.60 17.09
CA PRO A 325 3.02 0.73 16.99
C PRO A 325 2.72 -0.64 16.37
N HIS A 326 3.62 -1.11 15.51
CA HIS A 326 3.54 -2.44 14.91
C HIS A 326 3.68 -3.54 15.98
N ASP A 327 2.91 -4.63 15.89
CA ASP A 327 2.88 -5.68 16.94
C ASP A 327 4.26 -6.30 17.21
N ARG A 328 5.06 -6.45 16.16
CA ARG A 328 6.45 -6.93 16.29
C ARG A 328 7.30 -6.07 17.22
N SER A 329 7.13 -4.74 17.18
CA SER A 329 7.90 -3.82 18.02
C SER A 329 7.58 -3.98 19.51
N LYS A 330 6.36 -4.39 19.85
CA LYS A 330 5.95 -4.66 21.23
C LYS A 330 6.65 -5.91 21.75
N VAL A 331 6.70 -6.95 20.93
CA VAL A 331 7.35 -8.23 21.27
C VAL A 331 8.86 -8.05 21.42
N GLU A 332 9.48 -7.29 20.52
CA GLU A 332 10.92 -7.03 20.52
C GLU A 332 11.36 -5.95 21.54
N GLY A 333 10.41 -5.28 22.20
CA GLY A 333 10.71 -4.17 23.13
C GLY A 333 11.27 -2.92 22.42
N THR A 334 10.98 -2.76 21.13
CA THR A 334 11.48 -1.68 20.26
C THR A 334 10.43 -0.61 19.98
N VAL A 335 9.39 -0.50 20.82
CA VAL A 335 8.31 0.51 20.70
C VAL A 335 8.86 1.95 20.62
N ASP A 336 10.01 2.22 21.25
CA ASP A 336 10.71 3.50 21.15
C ASP A 336 11.06 3.88 19.71
N GLU A 337 11.31 2.91 18.84
CA GLU A 337 11.61 3.13 17.42
C GLU A 337 10.36 3.46 16.62
N GLU A 338 9.25 2.76 16.85
CA GLU A 338 7.95 3.12 16.25
C GLU A 338 7.49 4.51 16.72
N ARG A 339 7.81 4.91 17.96
CA ARG A 339 7.57 6.28 18.43
C ARG A 339 8.45 7.30 17.70
N ARG A 340 9.72 6.99 17.43
CA ARG A 340 10.60 7.83 16.59
C ARG A 340 10.06 7.94 15.16
N LEU A 341 9.51 6.85 14.62
CA LEU A 341 8.90 6.82 13.30
C LEU A 341 7.69 7.76 13.22
N LEU A 342 6.77 7.69 14.19
CA LEU A 342 5.65 8.61 14.29
C LEU A 342 6.11 10.06 14.48
N TYR A 343 7.11 10.30 15.33
CA TYR A 343 7.71 11.63 15.49
C TYR A 343 8.25 12.20 14.18
N VAL A 344 8.94 11.38 13.38
CA VAL A 344 9.41 11.78 12.04
C VAL A 344 8.22 12.15 11.16
N GLY A 345 7.17 11.32 11.14
CA GLY A 345 5.92 11.56 10.39
C GLY A 345 5.25 12.90 10.74
N ILE A 346 5.04 13.16 12.03
CA ILE A 346 4.46 14.43 12.53
C ILE A 346 5.29 15.63 12.06
N THR A 347 6.63 15.54 12.18
CA THR A 347 7.54 16.63 11.79
C THR A 347 7.78 16.76 10.28
N ARG A 348 7.06 16.00 9.44
CA ARG A 348 7.01 16.25 7.98
C ARG A 348 6.02 17.34 7.62
N ALA A 349 5.01 17.58 8.47
CA ALA A 349 3.98 18.58 8.25
C ALA A 349 4.53 20.00 8.52
N MET A 350 4.27 20.93 7.60
CA MET A 350 4.60 22.34 7.78
C MET A 350 3.43 23.12 8.38
N GLY A 351 2.26 23.06 7.75
CA GLY A 351 1.08 23.85 8.11
C GLY A 351 0.05 23.06 8.90
N THR A 352 -0.52 22.01 8.28
CA THR A 352 -1.62 21.24 8.87
C THR A 352 -1.27 19.76 8.96
N LEU A 353 -1.71 19.11 10.04
CA LEU A 353 -1.58 17.67 10.24
C LEU A 353 -2.93 17.06 10.65
N THR A 354 -3.28 15.96 10.01
CA THR A 354 -4.45 15.13 10.36
C THR A 354 -3.98 13.73 10.67
N LEU A 355 -4.38 13.21 11.83
CA LEU A 355 -4.16 11.84 12.27
C LEU A 355 -5.49 11.09 12.22
N SER A 356 -5.52 9.90 11.64
CA SER A 356 -6.71 9.05 11.64
C SER A 356 -6.42 7.62 12.06
N TRP A 357 -7.46 6.97 12.60
CA TRP A 357 -7.47 5.56 12.96
C TRP A 357 -8.85 4.97 12.73
N CYS A 358 -8.95 3.69 12.39
CA CYS A 358 -10.21 3.01 12.12
C CYS A 358 -10.70 2.21 13.33
N ARG A 359 -12.03 2.15 13.51
CA ARG A 359 -12.67 1.26 14.51
C ARG A 359 -12.63 -0.19 14.05
N ASN A 360 -12.76 -0.43 12.75
CA ASN A 360 -12.63 -1.74 12.12
C ASN A 360 -11.76 -1.64 10.87
N ARG A 361 -11.04 -2.69 10.51
CA ARG A 361 -10.26 -2.75 9.26
C ARG A 361 -10.45 -4.11 8.61
N MET A 362 -10.52 -4.16 7.28
CA MET A 362 -10.63 -5.42 6.56
C MET A 362 -9.25 -6.10 6.55
N LYS A 363 -9.15 -7.28 7.17
CA LYS A 363 -7.94 -8.10 7.18
C LYS A 363 -8.28 -9.48 6.62
N TRP A 364 -7.61 -9.87 5.54
CA TRP A 364 -7.80 -11.17 4.87
C TRP A 364 -9.27 -11.52 4.58
N GLY A 365 -10.03 -10.57 4.05
CA GLY A 365 -11.45 -10.79 3.72
C GLY A 365 -12.40 -10.79 4.92
N SER A 366 -11.96 -10.41 6.12
CA SER A 366 -12.80 -10.32 7.32
C SER A 366 -12.61 -8.99 8.06
N ALA A 367 -13.71 -8.40 8.55
CA ALA A 367 -13.65 -7.17 9.34
C ALA A 367 -13.12 -7.47 10.74
N ALA A 368 -11.97 -6.89 11.08
CA ALA A 368 -11.35 -7.03 12.40
C ALA A 368 -11.49 -5.73 13.20
N PRO A 369 -11.89 -5.80 14.48
CA PRO A 369 -11.90 -4.62 15.34
C PRO A 369 -10.47 -4.11 15.55
N CYS A 370 -10.33 -2.79 15.56
CA CYS A 370 -9.05 -2.11 15.75
C CYS A 370 -9.11 -1.20 16.98
N HIS A 371 -7.96 -1.02 17.62
CA HIS A 371 -7.82 -0.17 18.79
C HIS A 371 -6.96 1.06 18.45
N PRO A 372 -7.28 2.25 19.00
CA PRO A 372 -6.48 3.44 18.76
C PRO A 372 -5.07 3.23 19.29
N SER A 373 -4.07 3.72 18.55
CA SER A 373 -2.67 3.67 18.98
C SER A 373 -2.49 4.27 20.37
N SER A 374 -1.73 3.58 21.22
CA SER A 374 -1.25 4.07 22.51
C SER A 374 -0.53 5.42 22.38
N PHE A 375 0.11 5.71 21.24
CA PHE A 375 0.76 6.99 20.98
C PHE A 375 -0.22 8.17 20.94
N ILE A 376 -1.50 7.96 20.63
CA ILE A 376 -2.50 9.05 20.67
C ILE A 376 -2.66 9.58 22.10
N LYS A 377 -2.59 8.71 23.10
CA LYS A 377 -2.70 9.09 24.54
C LYS A 377 -1.48 9.84 25.05
N GLU A 378 -0.36 9.74 24.33
CA GLU A 378 0.88 10.45 24.64
C GLU A 378 0.89 11.90 24.11
N LEU A 379 -0.07 12.25 23.24
CA LEU A 379 -0.18 13.59 22.66
C LEU A 379 -0.87 14.55 23.64
N ALA A 380 -0.32 15.76 23.78
CA ALA A 380 -0.86 16.73 24.73
C ALA A 380 -2.17 17.38 24.19
N PRO A 381 -3.27 17.41 24.98
CA PRO A 381 -4.60 17.88 24.55
C PRO A 381 -4.64 19.34 24.07
N GLU A 382 -3.70 20.18 24.52
CA GLU A 382 -3.62 21.58 24.09
C GLU A 382 -3.29 21.72 22.61
N TRP A 383 -2.57 20.75 22.02
CA TRP A 383 -2.09 20.80 20.63
C TRP A 383 -2.96 20.01 19.63
N ILE A 384 -3.87 19.19 20.15
CA ILE A 384 -4.72 18.32 19.33
C ILE A 384 -6.20 18.70 19.47
N GLU A 385 -6.98 18.37 18.45
CA GLU A 385 -8.43 18.44 18.49
C GLU A 385 -9.01 17.10 18.01
N HIS A 386 -9.81 16.46 18.87
CA HIS A 386 -10.58 15.29 18.47
C HIS A 386 -11.82 15.74 17.69
N ILE A 387 -11.92 15.29 16.44
CA ILE A 387 -13.02 15.67 15.57
C ILE A 387 -13.91 14.47 15.32
N ASP A 388 -15.21 14.68 15.58
CA ASP A 388 -16.24 13.71 15.23
C ASP A 388 -16.55 13.80 13.73
N LEU A 389 -16.55 12.65 13.04
CA LEU A 389 -16.88 12.56 11.63
C LEU A 389 -18.27 13.15 11.33
N ALA A 390 -19.24 12.96 12.23
CA ALA A 390 -20.58 13.54 12.08
C ALA A 390 -20.55 15.07 12.07
N LYS A 391 -19.65 15.69 12.85
CA LYS A 391 -19.46 17.14 12.87
C LYS A 391 -18.87 17.65 11.57
N ILE A 392 -17.92 16.92 10.98
CA ILE A 392 -17.33 17.30 9.68
C ILE A 392 -18.38 17.23 8.57
N LEU A 393 -19.17 16.17 8.53
CA LEU A 393 -20.22 15.97 7.52
C LEU A 393 -21.37 16.96 7.64
N SER A 394 -21.65 17.46 8.85
CA SER A 394 -22.75 18.41 9.13
C SER A 394 -22.34 19.88 9.11
N THR A 395 -21.04 20.20 9.05
CA THR A 395 -20.58 21.59 8.98
C THR A 395 -20.98 22.18 7.62
N PRO A 396 -21.88 23.19 7.57
CA PRO A 396 -22.27 23.78 6.30
C PRO A 396 -21.04 24.40 5.63
N VAL A 397 -20.84 24.09 4.35
CA VAL A 397 -19.81 24.73 3.53
C VAL A 397 -20.07 26.25 3.59
N GLU A 398 -19.09 27.02 4.09
CA GLU A 398 -19.22 28.48 4.16
C GLU A 398 -19.71 29.04 2.83
N GLN A 399 -20.67 29.98 2.85
CA GLN A 399 -21.29 30.52 1.64
C GLN A 399 -20.26 31.13 0.68
N THR A 400 -19.13 31.60 1.20
CA THR A 400 -17.95 32.07 0.44
C THR A 400 -17.30 30.95 -0.36
N THR A 401 -17.10 29.78 0.25
CA THR A 401 -16.58 28.57 -0.40
C THR A 401 -17.57 28.01 -1.41
N ALA A 402 -18.87 28.07 -1.12
CA ALA A 402 -19.93 27.68 -2.05
C ALA A 402 -20.00 28.61 -3.28
N LYS A 403 -19.90 29.93 -3.09
CA LYS A 403 -19.83 30.91 -4.19
C LYS A 403 -18.57 30.73 -5.04
N THR A 404 -17.43 30.45 -4.41
CA THR A 404 -16.18 30.11 -5.11
C THR A 404 -16.32 28.82 -5.91
N ARG A 405 -17.00 27.80 -5.35
CA ARG A 405 -17.39 26.56 -6.05
C ARG A 405 -18.17 26.83 -7.34
N PHE A 406 -19.24 27.60 -7.25
CA PHE A 406 -20.05 27.94 -8.42
C PHE A 406 -19.30 28.82 -9.43
N ALA A 407 -18.44 29.74 -8.96
CA ALA A 407 -17.65 30.59 -9.84
C ALA A 407 -16.59 29.81 -10.63
N GLN A 408 -15.86 28.89 -9.98
CA GLN A 408 -14.86 28.06 -10.64
C GLN A 408 -15.50 27.01 -11.57
N MET A 409 -16.64 26.40 -11.19
CA MET A 409 -17.40 25.53 -12.09
C MET A 409 -17.88 26.28 -13.33
N ARG A 410 -18.35 27.53 -13.18
CA ARG A 410 -18.71 28.39 -14.32
C ARG A 410 -17.51 28.73 -15.20
N ALA A 411 -16.35 28.99 -14.60
CA ALA A 411 -15.14 29.26 -15.37
C ALA A 411 -14.69 28.04 -16.18
N ALA A 412 -14.74 26.83 -15.61
CA ALA A 412 -14.39 25.58 -16.29
C ALA A 412 -15.39 25.20 -17.41
N LEU A 413 -16.67 25.53 -17.24
CA LEU A 413 -17.71 25.30 -18.25
C LEU A 413 -17.76 26.40 -19.34
N GLY A 414 -17.24 27.60 -19.06
CA GLY A 414 -17.21 28.72 -19.99
C GLY A 414 -15.97 28.76 -20.91
N SER A 415 -15.00 27.87 -20.69
CA SER A 415 -13.79 27.71 -21.49
C SER A 415 -13.85 26.54 -22.49
N ALA A 416 -15.05 26.05 -22.82
CA ALA A 416 -15.29 25.01 -23.82
C ALA A 416 -15.77 25.61 -25.16
#